data_AF-A0A318KYF6-F1
#
_entry.id   AF-A0A318KYF6-F1
#
_cell.length_a   1.000
_cell.length_b   1.000
_cell.length_c   1.000
_cell.angle_alpha   90.00
_cell.angle_beta   90.00
_cell.angle_gamma   90.00
#
_symmetry.space_group_name_H-M   'P 1'
#
loop_
_entity.id
_entity.type
_entity.pdbx_description
1 polymer ?
#
loop_
_entity_poly.entity_id
_entity_poly.type
_entity_poly.pdbx_seq_one_letter_code
_entity_poly.pdbx_strand_id
1 'polypeptide(L)'
;MKALEAWFLADSQAMNAWLKIDDFHEPQPEATPDKPWERLKQIASEHGKRGPGASKVAFTQKLLKHWGFSIARAAQHAACPSAKELADYFRAAALTPPPSLPPPP
;
A
#
# COMPACT_ATOMS: atom_id res chain seq x y z
N MET A 1 -13.23 2.88 2.22
CA MET A 1 -11.81 2.72 1.81
C MET A 1 -11.33 1.35 2.28
N LYS A 2 -11.12 0.39 1.38
CA LYS A 2 -10.48 -0.92 1.65
C LYS A 2 -9.13 -1.07 0.92
N ALA A 3 -8.91 -0.27 -0.13
CA ALA A 3 -7.74 -0.36 -1.00
C ALA A 3 -6.41 -0.11 -0.27
N LEU A 4 -6.36 0.85 0.65
CA LEU A 4 -5.13 1.21 1.37
C LEU A 4 -4.52 0.02 2.15
N GLU A 5 -5.36 -0.82 2.74
CA GLU A 5 -4.93 -1.97 3.52
C GLU A 5 -4.39 -3.09 2.62
N ALA A 6 -5.01 -3.29 1.46
CA ALA A 6 -4.50 -4.18 0.43
C ALA A 6 -3.15 -3.68 -0.11
N TRP A 7 -2.97 -2.37 -0.27
CA TRP A 7 -1.69 -1.82 -0.70
C TRP A 7 -0.56 -2.12 0.28
N PHE A 8 -0.85 -2.18 1.59
CA PHE A 8 0.15 -2.56 2.59
C PHE A 8 0.60 -4.01 2.41
N LEU A 9 -0.35 -4.92 2.15
CA LEU A 9 -0.06 -6.32 1.87
C LEU A 9 0.74 -6.48 0.56
N ALA A 10 0.49 -5.62 -0.42
CA ALA A 10 1.20 -5.62 -1.70
C ALA A 10 2.64 -5.09 -1.63
N ASP A 11 2.99 -4.28 -0.63
CA ASP A 11 4.35 -3.77 -0.43
C ASP A 11 5.16 -4.72 0.46
N SER A 12 5.72 -5.77 -0.16
CA SER A 12 6.60 -6.74 0.49
C SER A 12 7.73 -6.08 1.29
N GLN A 13 8.30 -4.97 0.82
CA GLN A 13 9.38 -4.29 1.53
C GLN A 13 8.89 -3.68 2.85
N ALA A 14 7.74 -3.00 2.83
CA ALA A 14 7.16 -2.42 4.03
C ALA A 14 6.73 -3.51 5.03
N MET A 15 6.18 -4.63 4.52
CA MET A 15 5.83 -5.80 5.34
C MET A 15 7.05 -6.48 5.94
N ASN A 16 8.11 -6.68 5.15
CA ASN A 16 9.40 -7.17 5.61
C ASN A 16 9.96 -6.31 6.76
N ALA A 17 9.96 -4.99 6.58
CA ALA A 17 10.44 -4.06 7.61
C ALA A 17 9.56 -4.08 8.87
N TRP A 18 8.25 -4.24 8.72
CA TRP A 18 7.32 -4.32 9.86
C TRP A 18 7.45 -5.65 10.62
N LEU A 19 7.40 -6.77 9.91
CA LEU A 19 7.48 -8.11 10.47
C LEU A 19 8.91 -8.48 10.89
N LYS A 20 9.91 -7.72 10.43
CA LYS A 20 11.34 -8.02 10.55
C LYS A 20 11.63 -9.41 9.99
N ILE A 21 11.20 -9.63 8.75
CA ILE A 21 11.49 -10.80 7.93
C ILE A 21 11.95 -10.31 6.56
N ASP A 22 12.64 -11.15 5.80
CA ASP A 22 13.20 -10.77 4.51
C ASP A 22 12.42 -11.33 3.31
N ASP A 23 11.53 -12.29 3.53
CA ASP A 23 10.85 -13.07 2.49
C ASP A 23 9.32 -13.01 2.60
N PHE A 24 8.76 -11.86 2.99
CA PHE A 24 7.32 -11.67 2.96
C PHE A 24 6.82 -11.49 1.52
N HIS A 25 5.91 -12.35 1.10
CA HIS A 25 5.20 -12.21 -0.16
C HIS A 25 3.75 -12.62 0.00
N GLU A 26 2.82 -11.68 -0.19
CA GLU A 26 1.39 -11.96 -0.14
C GLU A 26 0.86 -12.09 -1.59
N PRO A 27 0.54 -13.30 -2.07
CA PRO A 27 0.11 -13.49 -3.46
C PRO A 27 -1.20 -12.77 -3.79
N GLN A 28 -2.06 -12.50 -2.80
CA GLN A 28 -3.40 -11.97 -3.03
C GLN A 28 -3.80 -10.84 -2.04
N PRO A 29 -3.16 -9.66 -2.13
CA PRO A 29 -3.50 -8.51 -1.29
C PRO A 29 -4.94 -8.02 -1.46
N GLU A 30 -5.48 -8.01 -2.69
CA GLU A 30 -6.86 -7.60 -2.98
C GLU A 30 -7.89 -8.73 -2.87
N ALA A 31 -7.50 -10.00 -2.97
CA ALA A 31 -8.45 -11.14 -2.89
C ALA A 31 -8.84 -11.50 -1.45
N THR A 32 -8.60 -10.62 -0.48
CA THR A 32 -9.12 -10.73 0.89
C THR A 32 -10.49 -10.06 0.94
N PRO A 33 -11.61 -10.77 0.73
CA PRO A 33 -12.88 -10.16 0.32
C PRO A 33 -13.56 -9.36 1.43
N ASP A 34 -13.33 -9.76 2.68
CA ASP A 34 -14.04 -9.18 3.82
C ASP A 34 -13.19 -8.17 4.61
N LYS A 35 -11.93 -8.48 4.92
CA LYS A 35 -11.13 -7.70 5.90
C LYS A 35 -9.60 -7.79 5.69
N PRO A 36 -9.00 -6.99 4.79
CA PRO A 36 -7.53 -6.90 4.65
C PRO A 36 -6.82 -6.50 5.97
N TRP A 37 -7.47 -5.71 6.83
CA TRP A 37 -6.99 -5.44 8.19
C TRP A 37 -6.82 -6.69 9.06
N GLU A 38 -7.78 -7.62 8.99
CA GLU A 38 -7.71 -8.85 9.78
C GLU A 38 -6.62 -9.76 9.25
N ARG A 39 -6.41 -9.79 7.92
CA ARG A 39 -5.29 -10.51 7.31
C ARG A 39 -3.94 -9.99 7.84
N LEU A 40 -3.76 -8.67 7.94
CA LEU A 40 -2.56 -8.08 8.56
C LEU A 40 -2.38 -8.54 10.02
N LYS A 41 -3.45 -8.60 10.81
CA LYS A 41 -3.39 -9.11 12.20
C LYS A 41 -3.02 -10.59 12.26
N GLN A 42 -3.57 -11.40 11.34
CA GLN A 42 -3.26 -12.82 11.23
C GLN A 42 -1.79 -13.01 10.91
N ILE A 43 -1.28 -12.36 9.86
CA ILE A 43 0.13 -12.40 9.48
C ILE A 43 1.02 -12.03 10.67
N ALA A 44 0.72 -10.92 11.35
CA ALA A 44 1.50 -10.54 12.53
C ALA A 44 1.46 -11.60 13.63
N SER A 45 0.30 -12.23 13.87
CA SER A 45 0.14 -13.30 14.86
C SER A 45 0.89 -14.57 14.44
N GLU A 46 0.81 -14.96 13.17
CA GLU A 46 1.52 -16.10 12.58
C GLU A 46 3.05 -15.96 12.73
N HIS A 47 3.56 -14.74 12.54
CA HIS A 47 4.98 -14.42 12.72
C HIS A 47 5.38 -14.07 14.17
N GLY A 48 4.44 -14.12 15.14
CA GLY A 48 4.70 -13.78 16.54
C GLY A 48 5.09 -12.31 16.77
N LYS A 49 4.63 -11.40 15.90
CA LYS A 49 4.93 -9.97 15.93
C LYS A 49 3.75 -9.16 16.47
N ARG A 50 4.02 -7.90 16.84
CA ARG A 50 2.98 -6.95 17.21
C ARG A 50 2.13 -6.61 15.98
N GLY A 51 0.84 -6.94 16.07
CA GLY A 51 -0.15 -6.61 15.05
C GLY A 51 -0.29 -5.11 14.76
N PRO A 52 -1.01 -4.76 13.69
CA PRO A 52 -1.14 -3.38 13.21
C PRO A 52 -1.95 -2.47 14.14
N GLY A 53 -2.49 -3.02 15.24
CA GLY A 53 -3.28 -2.32 16.24
C GLY A 53 -4.76 -2.15 15.84
N ALA A 54 -5.49 -1.37 16.62
CA ALA A 54 -6.89 -1.03 16.33
C ALA A 54 -7.02 0.13 15.33
N SER A 55 -6.03 1.03 15.29
CA SER A 55 -6.09 2.26 14.49
C SER A 55 -5.35 2.11 13.17
N LYS A 56 -6.13 1.98 12.08
CA LYS A 56 -5.61 1.94 10.70
C LYS A 56 -4.72 3.14 10.40
N VAL A 57 -5.18 4.33 10.74
CA VAL A 57 -4.45 5.59 10.49
C VAL A 57 -3.07 5.61 11.14
N ALA A 58 -2.97 5.17 12.40
CA ALA A 58 -1.70 5.16 13.13
C ALA A 58 -0.70 4.16 12.51
N PHE A 59 -1.20 3.01 12.05
CA PHE A 59 -0.39 2.04 11.34
C PHE A 59 0.07 2.59 10.00
N THR A 60 -0.82 3.17 9.19
CA THR A 60 -0.48 3.80 7.91
C THR A 60 0.63 4.84 8.10
N GLN A 61 0.50 5.71 9.11
CA GLN A 61 1.51 6.72 9.40
C GLN A 61 2.85 6.10 9.77
N LYS A 62 2.85 5.02 10.56
CA LYS A 62 4.08 4.29 10.89
C LYS A 62 4.68 3.61 9.67
N LEU A 63 3.84 3.04 8.81
CA LEU A 63 4.27 2.35 7.60
C LEU A 63 4.89 3.31 6.59
N LEU A 64 4.33 4.50 6.46
CA LEU A 64 4.91 5.59 5.66
C LEU A 64 6.22 6.12 6.28
N LYS A 65 6.22 6.43 7.59
CA LYS A 65 7.36 7.12 8.24
C LYS A 65 8.52 6.21 8.63
N HIS A 66 8.25 4.99 9.09
CA HIS A 66 9.26 4.08 9.65
C HIS A 66 9.60 2.92 8.71
N TRP A 67 8.61 2.38 7.99
CA TRP A 67 8.81 1.24 7.09
C TRP A 67 8.93 1.65 5.61
N GLY A 68 8.79 2.95 5.33
CA GLY A 68 9.06 3.55 4.02
C GLY A 68 8.09 3.11 2.93
N PHE A 69 6.83 2.78 3.27
CA PHE A 69 5.80 2.35 2.30
C PHE A 69 5.75 3.23 1.05
N SER A 70 5.66 2.59 -0.11
CA SER A 70 5.61 3.29 -1.39
C SER A 70 4.53 2.69 -2.28
N ILE A 71 3.61 3.55 -2.71
CA ILE A 71 2.56 3.15 -3.64
C ILE A 71 3.12 2.64 -4.97
N ALA A 72 4.28 3.15 -5.41
CA ALA A 72 4.94 2.69 -6.62
C ALA A 72 5.43 1.23 -6.51
N ARG A 73 5.74 0.75 -5.30
CA ARG A 73 6.06 -0.67 -5.07
C ARG A 73 4.80 -1.51 -4.97
N ALA A 74 3.79 -1.05 -4.24
CA ALA A 74 2.50 -1.72 -4.19
C ALA A 74 1.89 -1.89 -5.60
N ALA A 75 2.05 -0.90 -6.49
CA ALA A 75 1.62 -0.93 -7.88
C ALA A 75 2.39 -1.92 -8.78
N GLN A 76 3.60 -2.33 -8.38
CA GLN A 76 4.34 -3.39 -9.08
C GLN A 76 3.77 -4.77 -8.78
N HIS A 77 2.99 -4.91 -7.71
CA HIS A 77 2.39 -6.16 -7.34
C HIS A 77 1.24 -6.53 -8.30
N ALA A 78 1.35 -7.68 -8.97
CA ALA A 78 0.41 -8.11 -10.02
C ALA A 78 -1.05 -8.23 -9.54
N ALA A 79 -1.23 -8.58 -8.26
CA ALA A 79 -2.53 -8.73 -7.62
C ALA A 79 -3.07 -7.44 -6.95
N CYS A 80 -2.52 -6.27 -7.31
CA CYS A 80 -2.96 -4.98 -6.78
C CYS A 80 -3.35 -3.95 -7.87
N PRO A 81 -4.39 -4.22 -8.69
CA PRO A 81 -4.88 -3.29 -9.71
C PRO A 81 -5.21 -1.90 -9.16
N SER A 82 -5.78 -1.80 -7.95
CA SER A 82 -6.16 -0.50 -7.36
C SER A 82 -4.94 0.40 -7.08
N ALA A 83 -3.81 -0.19 -6.64
CA ALA A 83 -2.56 0.55 -6.43
C ALA A 83 -1.96 1.00 -7.75
N LYS A 84 -2.02 0.11 -8.75
CA LYS A 84 -1.54 0.37 -10.10
C LYS A 84 -2.29 1.52 -10.76
N GLU A 85 -3.62 1.54 -10.69
CA GLU A 85 -4.41 2.65 -11.24
C GLU A 85 -4.04 3.99 -10.60
N LEU A 86 -3.87 4.03 -9.28
CA LEU A 86 -3.49 5.28 -8.61
C LEU A 86 -2.05 5.69 -8.95
N ALA A 87 -1.10 4.77 -8.99
CA ALA A 87 0.27 5.05 -9.39
C ALA A 87 0.36 5.53 -10.86
N ASP A 88 -0.43 4.93 -11.75
CA ASP A 88 -0.54 5.34 -13.15
C ASP A 88 -1.16 6.73 -13.26
N TYR A 89 -2.22 7.02 -12.49
CA TYR A 89 -2.81 8.35 -12.40
C TYR A 89 -1.78 9.42 -11.99
N PHE A 90 -0.99 9.16 -10.94
CA PHE A 90 0.07 10.07 -10.52
C PHE A 90 1.16 10.22 -11.58
N ARG A 91 1.51 9.15 -12.28
CA ARG A 91 2.50 9.18 -13.37
C ARG A 91 1.99 9.97 -14.57
N ALA A 92 0.74 9.78 -14.96
CA ALA A 92 0.07 10.51 -16.03
C ALA A 92 -0.05 12.00 -15.68
N ALA A 93 -0.44 12.32 -14.44
CA ALA A 93 -0.51 13.69 -13.94
C ALA A 93 0.86 14.40 -13.93
N ALA A 94 1.95 13.66 -13.67
CA ALA A 94 3.30 14.20 -13.76
C ALA A 94 3.78 14.44 -15.21
N LEU A 95 3.16 13.80 -16.19
CA LEU A 95 3.48 13.92 -17.63
C LEU A 95 2.57 14.92 -18.37
N THR A 96 1.44 15.33 -17.77
CA THR A 96 0.63 16.41 -18.32
C THR A 96 1.25 17.77 -17.95
N PRO A 97 1.72 18.58 -18.92
CA PRO A 97 1.97 19.99 -18.65
C PRO A 97 0.66 20.64 -18.16
N PRO A 98 0.71 21.68 -17.29
CA PRO A 98 -0.49 22.41 -16.92
C PRO A 98 -1.21 22.86 -18.21
N PRO A 99 -2.56 22.79 -18.26
CA PRO A 99 -3.27 23.34 -19.40
C PRO A 99 -2.81 24.80 -19.56
N SER A 100 -2.24 25.11 -20.71
CA SER A 100 -1.82 26.47 -21.03
C SER A 100 -3.08 27.33 -20.97
N LEU A 101 -3.24 28.10 -19.89
CA LEU A 101 -4.32 29.07 -19.78
C LEU A 101 -4.23 30.00 -20.99
N PRO A 102 -5.31 30.18 -21.76
CA PRO A 102 -5.29 31.16 -22.83
C PRO A 102 -4.99 32.54 -22.23
N PRO A 103 -4.16 33.37 -22.87
CA PRO A 103 -3.88 34.70 -22.37
C PRO A 103 -5.19 35.50 -22.24
N PRO A 104 -5.36 36.31 -21.19
CA PRO A 104 -6.54 37.14 -21.03
C PRO A 104 -6.68 38.12 -22.21
N PRO A 105 -7.93 38.51 -22.56
CA PRO A 105 -8.22 39.36 -23.71
C PRO A 105 -7.65 40.77 -23.59
#